data_AF-A0A832UJJ8-F1
#
_entry.id   AF-A0A832UJJ8-F1
#
_cell.length_a   1.000
_cell.length_b   1.000
_cell.length_c   1.000
_cell.angle_alpha   90.00
_cell.angle_beta   90.00
_cell.angle_gamma   90.00
#
_symmetry.space_group_name_H-M   'P 1'
#
loop_
_entity.id
_entity.type
_entity.pdbx_description
1 polymer ?
#
loop_
_entity_poly.entity_id
_entity_poly.type
_entity_poly.pdbx_seq_one_letter_code
_entity_poly.pdbx_strand_id
1 'polypeptide(L)'
;MKAQVKTLDGGVTKSIDLPEIFSEAYRPDLIKKAVMALQSTRRQPHGTYPFAGICSSAVGWGSGRGSSHVPRLKNGSRAAKV
;
A
#
# COMPACT_ATOMS: atom_id res chain seq x y z
N MET A 1 2.26 34.84 21.05
CA MET A 1 2.79 35.48 19.80
C MET A 1 1.66 36.29 19.15
N LYS A 2 1.92 37.35 18.38
CA LYS A 2 0.89 38.14 17.67
C LYS A 2 0.98 37.93 16.16
N ALA A 3 -0.14 37.65 15.50
CA ALA A 3 -0.27 37.48 14.05
C ALA A 3 -1.03 38.67 13.45
N GLN A 4 -0.58 39.11 12.28
CA GLN A 4 -1.25 40.14 11.49
C GLN A 4 -2.26 39.50 10.53
N VAL A 5 -3.50 39.97 10.57
CA VAL A 5 -4.54 39.63 9.60
C VAL A 5 -4.44 40.62 8.44
N LYS A 6 -4.21 40.08 7.23
CA LYS A 6 -4.07 40.85 6.00
C LYS A 6 -5.37 40.85 5.19
N THR A 7 -5.68 41.95 4.52
CA THR A 7 -6.71 42.03 3.48
C THR A 7 -6.21 41.48 2.15
N LEU A 8 -7.13 41.24 1.22
CA LEU A 8 -6.82 40.77 -0.14
C LEU A 8 -5.85 41.71 -0.88
N ASP A 9 -5.93 43.01 -0.58
CA ASP A 9 -5.04 44.05 -1.14
C ASP A 9 -3.67 44.13 -0.44
N GLY A 10 -3.40 43.24 0.53
CA GLY A 10 -2.15 43.16 1.26
C GLY A 10 -2.02 44.12 2.46
N GLY A 11 -3.02 44.96 2.70
CA GLY A 11 -3.07 45.86 3.85
C GLY A 11 -3.23 45.09 5.18
N VAL A 12 -2.58 45.58 6.25
CA VAL A 12 -2.74 45.00 7.59
C VAL A 12 -3.98 45.58 8.24
N THR A 13 -4.96 44.73 8.56
CA THR A 13 -6.25 45.19 9.09
C THR A 13 -6.32 45.07 10.60
N LYS A 14 -5.92 43.94 11.17
CA LYS A 14 -6.00 43.65 12.61
C LYS A 14 -4.83 42.79 13.06
N SER A 15 -4.48 42.88 14.34
CA SER A 15 -3.55 41.96 14.99
C SER A 15 -4.33 41.04 15.93
N ILE A 16 -4.09 39.73 15.85
CA ILE A 16 -4.72 38.71 16.68
C ILE A 16 -3.62 37.98 17.47
N ASP A 17 -3.91 37.59 18.70
CA ASP A 17 -3.03 36.74 19.49
C ASP A 17 -3.09 35.29 18.97
N LEU A 18 -1.92 34.66 18.76
CA LEU A 18 -1.87 33.27 18.32
C LEU A 18 -2.44 32.36 19.42
N PRO A 19 -3.28 31.38 19.05
CA PRO A 19 -3.73 30.34 19.96
C PRO A 19 -2.57 29.56 20.58
N GLU A 20 -2.80 28.99 21.76
CA GLU A 20 -1.79 28.25 22.54
C GLU A 20 -1.16 27.08 21.76
N ILE A 21 -1.92 26.46 20.84
CA ILE A 21 -1.46 25.34 20.00
C ILE A 21 -0.18 25.66 19.20
N PHE A 22 0.04 26.92 18.81
CA PHE A 22 1.23 27.32 18.06
C PHE A 22 2.49 27.42 18.92
N SER A 23 2.35 27.32 20.25
CA SER A 23 3.47 27.30 21.19
C SER A 23 3.87 25.89 21.61
N GLU A 24 3.18 24.86 21.10
CA GLU A 24 3.51 23.46 21.39
C GLU A 24 4.89 23.06 20.84
N ALA A 25 5.52 22.11 21.52
CA ALA A 25 6.83 21.60 21.13
C ALA A 25 6.74 20.83 19.79
N TYR A 26 7.61 21.20 18.85
CA TYR A 26 7.68 20.54 17.55
C TYR A 26 8.23 19.10 17.68
N ARG A 27 7.38 18.11 17.39
CA ARG A 27 7.68 16.67 17.50
C ARG A 27 7.55 15.95 16.15
N PRO A 28 8.58 16.00 15.28
CA PRO A 28 8.52 15.39 13.95
C PRO A 28 8.38 13.86 13.98
N ASP A 29 8.82 13.21 15.07
CA ASP A 29 8.68 11.78 15.31
C ASP A 29 7.19 11.35 15.39
N LEU A 30 6.38 12.09 16.15
CA LEU A 30 4.95 11.81 16.30
C LEU A 30 4.17 12.18 15.04
N ILE A 31 4.46 13.34 14.45
CA ILE A 31 3.79 13.80 13.22
C ILE A 31 3.99 12.77 12.12
N LYS A 32 5.23 12.30 11.92
CA LYS A 32 5.53 11.29 10.90
C LYS A 32 4.75 9.99 11.14
N LYS A 33 4.72 9.49 12.37
CA LYS A 33 3.98 8.26 12.72
C LYS A 33 2.48 8.41 12.45
N ALA A 34 1.88 9.51 12.88
CA ALA A 34 0.46 9.79 12.67
C ALA A 34 0.10 9.87 11.18
N VAL A 35 0.90 10.59 10.39
CA VAL A 35 0.68 10.73 8.94
C VAL A 35 0.82 9.39 8.22
N MET A 36 1.84 8.59 8.55
CA MET A 36 2.02 7.26 7.94
C MET A 36 0.84 6.32 8.24
N ALA A 37 0.32 6.34 9.47
CA ALA A 37 -0.87 5.57 9.82
C ALA A 37 -2.10 6.02 9.01
N LEU A 38 -2.36 7.34 8.94
CA LEU A 38 -3.46 7.89 8.13
C LEU A 38 -3.32 7.64 6.63
N GLN A 39 -2.09 7.60 6.10
CA GLN A 39 -1.87 7.25 4.70
C GLN A 39 -2.13 5.77 4.43
N SER A 40 -1.86 4.89 5.41
CA SER A 40 -2.10 3.45 5.25
C SER A 40 -3.59 3.12 5.09
N THR A 41 -4.48 3.84 5.78
CA THR A 41 -5.93 3.61 5.69
C THR A 41 -6.53 3.98 4.34
N ARG A 42 -5.85 4.84 3.57
CA ARG A 42 -6.30 5.25 2.23
C ARG A 42 -5.94 4.27 1.11
N ARG A 43 -5.10 3.26 1.38
CA ARG A 43 -4.70 2.28 0.35
C ARG A 43 -5.89 1.41 -0.05
N GLN A 44 -6.08 1.26 -1.36
CA GLN A 44 -7.05 0.31 -1.91
C GLN A 44 -6.43 -1.09 -1.93
N PRO A 45 -7.16 -2.14 -1.49
CA PRO A 45 -6.68 -3.50 -1.58
C PRO A 45 -6.53 -3.89 -3.04
N HIS A 46 -5.40 -4.49 -3.38
CA HIS A 46 -5.17 -5.07 -4.69
C HIS A 46 -4.56 -6.46 -4.51
N GLY A 47 -4.85 -7.37 -5.44
CA GLY A 47 -4.39 -8.74 -5.34
C GLY A 47 -4.64 -9.51 -6.63
N THR A 48 -4.00 -10.66 -6.77
CA THR A 48 -4.25 -11.58 -7.89
C THR A 48 -5.49 -12.41 -7.60
N TYR A 49 -6.13 -12.94 -8.63
CA TYR A 49 -7.25 -13.88 -8.49
C TYR A 49 -6.86 -15.08 -7.61
N PRO A 50 -7.65 -15.46 -6.59
CA PRO A 50 -7.28 -16.51 -5.63
C PRO A 50 -6.92 -17.87 -6.25
N PHE A 51 -7.51 -18.22 -7.39
CA PHE A 51 -7.23 -19.48 -8.08
C PHE A 51 -6.29 -19.35 -9.28
N ALA A 52 -5.62 -18.21 -9.44
CA ALA A 52 -4.62 -18.02 -10.49
C ALA A 52 -3.52 -19.08 -10.37
N GLY A 53 -3.25 -19.80 -11.45
CA GLY A 53 -2.24 -20.86 -11.49
C GLY A 53 -2.62 -22.18 -10.83
N ILE A 54 -3.75 -22.28 -10.10
CA ILE A 54 -4.21 -23.54 -9.49
C ILE A 54 -5.39 -24.22 -10.20
N CYS A 55 -6.17 -23.48 -11.00
CA CYS A 55 -7.19 -24.06 -11.90
C CYS A 55 -6.54 -24.87 -13.04
N SER A 56 -6.13 -26.11 -12.77
CA SER A 56 -5.50 -26.98 -13.77
C SER A 56 -5.96 -28.43 -13.60
N SER A 57 -6.21 -29.10 -14.73
CA SER A 57 -6.49 -30.54 -14.80
C SER A 57 -5.23 -31.41 -14.78
N ALA A 58 -4.04 -30.79 -14.73
CA ALA A 58 -2.77 -31.47 -14.79
C ALA A 58 -2.47 -32.29 -13.53
N VAL A 59 -1.79 -33.41 -13.71
CA VAL A 59 -1.41 -34.32 -12.61
C VAL A 59 0.07 -34.68 -12.71
N GLY A 60 0.69 -34.91 -11.55
CA GLY A 60 2.07 -35.39 -11.47
C GLY A 60 2.18 -36.84 -11.93
N TRP A 61 3.25 -37.17 -12.64
CA TRP A 61 3.46 -38.51 -13.20
C TRP A 61 4.12 -39.51 -12.26
N GLY A 62 4.66 -39.05 -11.12
CA GLY A 62 5.42 -39.91 -10.21
C GLY A 62 6.78 -40.36 -10.78
N SER A 63 7.47 -41.21 -10.03
CA SER A 63 8.79 -41.72 -10.39
C SER A 63 8.69 -42.81 -11.47
N GLY A 64 9.83 -43.20 -12.07
CA GLY A 64 9.88 -44.37 -12.97
C GLY A 64 9.67 -44.06 -14.46
N ARG A 65 9.60 -42.79 -14.85
CA ARG A 65 9.40 -42.35 -16.25
C ARG A 65 10.57 -41.54 -16.83
N GLY A 66 11.72 -41.49 -16.15
CA GLY A 66 12.89 -40.72 -16.58
C GLY A 66 12.62 -39.23 -16.82
N SER A 67 11.56 -38.69 -16.20
CA SER A 67 11.04 -37.34 -16.41
C SER A 67 10.86 -36.63 -15.08
N SER A 68 10.89 -35.30 -15.08
CA SER A 68 10.62 -34.49 -13.89
C SER A 68 9.18 -34.68 -13.39
N HIS A 69 8.99 -34.55 -12.07
CA HIS A 69 7.72 -34.72 -11.35
C HIS A 69 6.70 -33.58 -11.52
N VAL A 70 6.98 -32.63 -12.40
CA VAL A 70 6.12 -31.48 -12.68
C VAL A 70 4.72 -31.95 -13.15
N PRO A 71 3.62 -31.28 -12.75
CA PRO A 71 2.29 -31.56 -13.26
C PRO A 71 2.22 -31.42 -14.79
N ARG A 72 1.80 -32.49 -15.46
CA ARG A 72 1.66 -32.55 -16.93
C ARG A 72 0.19 -32.68 -17.33
N LEU A 73 -0.12 -32.31 -18.56
CA LEU A 73 -1.47 -32.48 -19.10
C LEU A 73 -1.85 -33.96 -19.10
N LYS A 74 -3.10 -34.28 -18.74
CA LYS A 74 -3.57 -35.67 -18.70
C LYS A 74 -3.50 -36.38 -20.06
N ASN A 75 -3.62 -35.62 -21.15
CA ASN A 75 -3.67 -36.14 -22.51
C ASN A 75 -2.31 -36.16 -23.23
N GLY A 76 -1.20 -35.85 -22.55
CA GLY A 76 0.10 -35.83 -23.22
C GLY A 76 1.30 -35.66 -22.28
N SER A 77 2.49 -35.54 -22.85
CA SER A 77 3.75 -35.39 -22.11
C SER A 77 4.13 -33.95 -21.79
N ARG A 78 3.36 -32.96 -22.25
CA ARG A 78 3.68 -31.53 -22.06
C ARG A 78 3.47 -31.10 -20.61
N ALA A 79 4.45 -30.37 -20.06
CA ALA A 79 4.33 -29.73 -18.75
C ALA A 79 3.24 -28.64 -18.79
N ALA A 80 2.34 -28.66 -17.80
CA ALA A 80 1.21 -27.75 -17.71
C ALA A 80 1.48 -26.55 -16.78
N LYS A 81 2.41 -26.74 -15.83
CA LYS A 81 2.96 -25.70 -14.95
C LYS A 81 4.47 -25.84 -14.97
N VAL A 82 5.21 -24.76 -14.77
CA VAL A 82 6.65 -24.77 -14.51
C VAL A 82 6.86 -24.20 -13.14
#